data_AF-A0A938S7P9-F1
#
_entry.id   AF-A0A938S7P9-F1
#
_cell.length_a   1.000
_cell.length_b   1.000
_cell.length_c   1.000
_cell.angle_alpha   90.00
_cell.angle_beta   90.00
_cell.angle_gamma   90.00
#
_symmetry.space_group_name_H-M   'P 1'
#
loop_
_entity.id
_entity.type
_entity.pdbx_description
1 polymer ?
#
loop_
_entity_poly.entity_id
_entity_poly.type
_entity_poly.pdbx_seq_one_letter_code
_entity_poly.pdbx_strand_id
1 'polypeptide(L)'
;MLQPLLVGFMAALVPCGVAFGQQPIPAPVPEHYVACLPDDVATRGDWWPFYGTHVFILPGMRSPEQIRGGVGWPLLYKVYTSNSEDPARSWLSLRRVHDDRRVPHEPGTTKRTAGCWDDHGEEYPLLKGPDFYLDLEVPQGRFMLSLYFFEIDWIQYRAHTVTIFETAKGRDSPPLAAAKVDNYFNGKYKRFAISGPQNVTVKIARDASPNAVVSGVFFDYLFHPSLAPVEKLLASPPAAPPPTEKPNERLAKAAAEAKARHAKAVSPAATDAQIADYLAAEAHTFRTMRDAEEADPKFYYANAPKLVAETLARIAALQEARPTFKLAPKVLAIAYHGHRLMYDYAASDKLLGELSSALSLEARTGKDQVGALDALAGLATGCLTERGGQNIATAFNTLVTLFNQMLDAPNALDMTHQAALRALATNHPDLAVGALRQVRAKAGGKLPTKSRFLLGNALLVQGKFTEAAPELEATVDELPKGVKQTQGLLSLLSCYLGAKQDDKARAVYDRLAATNPGADVLAEARFRFAFAYLERGDKGKAEAEFKAILKQVPSGHIHEEAKNQLEALKAK
;
A
#
# COMPACT_ATOMS: atom_id res chain seq x y z
N MET A 1 1.66 21.54 -22.24
CA MET A 1 1.15 20.60 -21.21
C MET A 1 2.21 19.53 -20.91
N LEU A 2 3.39 19.91 -20.39
CA LEU A 2 4.56 19.03 -20.19
C LEU A 2 5.04 18.97 -18.72
N GLN A 3 4.23 19.49 -17.78
CA GLN A 3 4.54 19.57 -16.35
C GLN A 3 4.69 18.24 -15.56
N PRO A 4 4.27 17.03 -16.00
CA PRO A 4 4.42 15.83 -15.16
C PRO A 4 5.79 15.14 -15.23
N LEU A 5 6.69 15.53 -16.14
CA LEU A 5 7.95 14.80 -16.37
C LEU A 5 9.02 15.10 -15.30
N LEU A 6 9.22 16.35 -14.86
CA LEU A 6 10.13 16.64 -13.74
C LEU A 6 9.71 15.97 -12.42
N VAL A 7 8.41 15.87 -12.15
CA VAL A 7 7.88 15.27 -10.91
C VAL A 7 8.06 13.75 -10.93
N GLY A 8 7.82 13.10 -12.07
CA GLY A 8 8.05 11.66 -12.23
C GLY A 8 9.53 11.27 -12.18
N PHE A 9 10.43 12.09 -12.75
CA PHE A 9 11.87 11.82 -12.75
C PHE A 9 12.55 12.17 -11.41
N MET A 10 12.09 13.23 -10.71
CA MET A 10 12.57 13.52 -9.34
C MET A 10 12.10 12.50 -8.32
N ALA A 11 10.96 11.82 -8.53
CA ALA A 11 10.55 10.68 -7.72
C ALA A 11 11.40 9.41 -7.99
N ALA A 12 11.94 9.27 -9.21
CA ALA A 12 12.76 8.12 -9.62
C ALA A 12 14.25 8.26 -9.26
N LEU A 13 14.78 9.50 -9.15
CA LEU A 13 16.18 9.79 -8.81
C LEU A 13 16.37 10.29 -7.37
N VAL A 14 15.72 9.66 -6.38
CA VAL A 14 16.19 9.79 -5.00
C VAL A 14 16.89 8.52 -4.56
N PRO A 15 18.23 8.45 -4.60
CA PRO A 15 18.97 7.41 -3.91
C PRO A 15 19.27 7.85 -2.46
N CYS A 16 18.61 7.15 -1.54
CA CYS A 16 19.04 6.77 -0.20
C CYS A 16 19.42 7.84 0.84
N GLY A 17 18.46 8.08 1.73
CA GLY A 17 18.66 8.57 3.10
C GLY A 17 17.38 8.45 3.94
N VAL A 18 16.24 8.47 3.25
CA VAL A 18 14.98 7.85 3.65
C VAL A 18 14.76 6.79 2.58
N ALA A 19 14.52 5.53 2.95
CA ALA A 19 14.04 4.56 1.97
C ALA A 19 12.79 5.17 1.32
N PHE A 20 12.91 5.62 0.07
CA PHE A 20 11.73 5.80 -0.77
C PHE A 20 11.01 4.47 -0.72
N GLY A 21 9.72 4.52 -0.42
CA GLY A 21 8.89 3.36 -0.19
C GLY A 21 8.82 2.43 -1.39
N GLN A 22 9.89 1.65 -1.64
CA GLN A 22 9.67 0.23 -1.53
C GLN A 22 9.03 0.05 -0.15
N GLN A 23 7.73 -0.23 -0.12
CA GLN A 23 7.26 -1.16 0.90
C GLN A 23 8.37 -2.22 0.97
N PRO A 24 9.03 -2.42 2.12
CA PRO A 24 10.21 -3.28 2.17
C PRO A 24 9.83 -4.53 1.42
N ILE A 25 10.47 -4.77 0.26
CA ILE A 25 10.16 -5.93 -0.57
C ILE A 25 10.17 -7.06 0.44
N PRO A 26 9.02 -7.71 0.71
CA PRO A 26 8.94 -8.64 1.81
C PRO A 26 10.10 -9.61 1.67
N ALA A 27 10.85 -9.83 2.75
CA ALA A 27 12.09 -10.62 2.70
C ALA A 27 11.85 -11.89 1.87
N PRO A 28 12.83 -12.30 1.02
CA PRO A 28 12.69 -13.45 0.14
C PRO A 28 12.09 -14.61 0.92
N VAL A 29 10.92 -15.08 0.49
CA VAL A 29 10.27 -16.17 1.20
C VAL A 29 10.99 -17.46 0.80
N PRO A 30 11.42 -18.30 1.75
CA PRO A 30 12.19 -19.52 1.45
C PRO A 30 11.44 -20.54 0.58
N GLU A 31 10.11 -20.46 0.49
CA GLU A 31 9.26 -21.36 -0.30
C GLU A 31 8.17 -20.61 -1.10
N HIS A 32 7.92 -21.08 -2.33
CA HIS A 32 6.75 -20.71 -3.11
C HIS A 32 5.48 -21.23 -2.43
N TYR A 33 4.52 -20.34 -2.16
CA TYR A 33 3.24 -20.73 -1.60
C TYR A 33 2.09 -20.06 -2.34
N VAL A 34 0.96 -20.74 -2.34
CA VAL A 34 -0.36 -20.18 -2.66
C VAL A 34 -1.33 -20.68 -1.60
N ALA A 35 -2.08 -19.77 -0.99
CA ALA A 35 -3.06 -20.12 0.03
C ALA A 35 -4.38 -19.37 -0.22
N CYS A 36 -5.50 -20.07 -0.06
CA CYS A 36 -6.82 -19.46 -0.18
C CYS A 36 -7.07 -18.49 0.98
N LEU A 37 -7.47 -17.27 0.66
CA LEU A 37 -7.95 -16.30 1.62
C LEU A 37 -9.49 -16.34 1.66
N PRO A 38 -10.14 -15.82 2.71
CA PRO A 38 -11.59 -15.67 2.75
C PRO A 38 -12.11 -14.92 1.51
N ASP A 39 -13.32 -15.18 1.05
CA ASP A 39 -13.92 -14.41 -0.04
C ASP A 39 -14.30 -12.99 0.44
N ASP A 40 -14.34 -12.00 -0.47
CA ASP A 40 -14.93 -10.69 -0.20
C ASP A 40 -16.17 -10.47 -1.06
N VAL A 41 -17.30 -10.29 -0.39
CA VAL A 41 -18.63 -10.00 -0.99
C VAL A 41 -19.16 -8.62 -0.59
N ALA A 42 -18.46 -7.94 0.33
CA ALA A 42 -18.90 -6.67 0.90
C ALA A 42 -18.54 -5.49 -0.02
N THR A 43 -17.37 -5.58 -0.66
CA THR A 43 -16.84 -4.53 -1.55
C THR A 43 -17.58 -4.48 -2.89
N ARG A 44 -18.04 -5.63 -3.40
CA ARG A 44 -18.75 -5.75 -4.68
C ARG A 44 -17.94 -5.13 -5.83
N GLY A 45 -18.52 -4.28 -6.68
CA GLY A 45 -17.81 -3.63 -7.78
C GLY A 45 -16.97 -2.42 -7.35
N ASP A 46 -16.96 -2.05 -6.08
CA ASP A 46 -16.19 -0.89 -5.58
C ASP A 46 -14.73 -1.25 -5.39
N TRP A 47 -14.08 -1.79 -6.42
CA TRP A 47 -12.71 -2.28 -6.31
C TRP A 47 -11.74 -1.20 -5.85
N TRP A 48 -11.90 0.05 -6.30
CA TRP A 48 -11.12 1.18 -5.82
C TRP A 48 -11.76 1.80 -4.56
N PRO A 49 -11.02 2.05 -3.47
CA PRO A 49 -9.55 1.94 -3.33
C PRO A 49 -9.05 0.63 -2.68
N PHE A 50 -9.86 -0.42 -2.61
CA PHE A 50 -9.58 -1.64 -1.84
C PHE A 50 -8.68 -2.66 -2.55
N TYR A 51 -8.70 -2.65 -3.88
CA TYR A 51 -7.99 -3.57 -4.77
C TYR A 51 -7.34 -2.78 -5.90
N GLY A 52 -6.34 -3.36 -6.55
CA GLY A 52 -5.72 -2.76 -7.73
C GLY A 52 -4.78 -1.59 -7.42
N THR A 53 -4.32 -1.48 -6.18
CA THR A 53 -3.35 -0.46 -5.75
C THR A 53 -1.98 -0.68 -6.39
N HIS A 54 -1.58 -1.94 -6.57
CA HIS A 54 -0.33 -2.28 -7.25
C HIS A 54 -0.57 -2.57 -8.74
N VAL A 55 -1.42 -3.54 -9.10
CA VAL A 55 -1.86 -3.80 -10.47
C VAL A 55 -3.35 -4.16 -10.52
N PHE A 56 -4.06 -3.63 -11.52
CA PHE A 56 -5.41 -4.05 -11.87
C PHE A 56 -5.53 -4.35 -13.37
N ILE A 57 -6.40 -5.30 -13.70
CA ILE A 57 -6.86 -5.60 -15.05
C ILE A 57 -8.38 -5.74 -14.98
N LEU A 58 -9.09 -4.99 -15.82
CA LEU A 58 -10.53 -4.96 -15.94
C LEU A 58 -10.90 -5.43 -17.36
N PRO A 59 -11.13 -6.74 -17.53
CA PRO A 59 -11.44 -7.36 -18.82
C PRO A 59 -12.67 -6.78 -19.50
N GLY A 60 -12.65 -6.69 -20.84
CA GLY A 60 -13.83 -6.40 -21.66
C GLY A 60 -14.47 -5.02 -21.48
N MET A 61 -14.01 -4.18 -20.54
CA MET A 61 -14.59 -2.85 -20.30
C MET A 61 -14.52 -1.91 -21.51
N ARG A 62 -13.59 -2.14 -22.43
CA ARG A 62 -13.50 -1.43 -23.71
C ARG A 62 -13.41 -2.44 -24.85
N SER A 63 -14.23 -3.50 -24.78
CA SER A 63 -14.16 -4.65 -25.67
C SER A 63 -13.85 -4.26 -27.13
N PRO A 64 -12.84 -4.90 -27.76
CA PRO A 64 -12.12 -6.08 -27.27
C PRO A 64 -11.02 -5.78 -26.24
N GLU A 65 -10.79 -4.53 -25.88
CA GLU A 65 -9.74 -4.12 -24.95
C GLU A 65 -10.16 -4.19 -23.46
N GLN A 66 -9.15 -4.35 -22.62
CA GLN A 66 -9.19 -4.29 -21.17
C GLN A 66 -8.59 -2.97 -20.67
N ILE A 67 -9.13 -2.44 -19.57
CA ILE A 67 -8.48 -1.34 -18.85
C ILE A 67 -7.51 -1.95 -17.84
N ARG A 68 -6.27 -1.45 -17.79
CA ARG A 68 -5.22 -1.96 -16.90
C ARG A 68 -4.30 -0.83 -16.43
N GLY A 69 -3.66 -1.03 -15.29
CA GLY A 69 -2.75 -0.06 -14.73
C GLY A 69 -2.34 -0.38 -13.31
N GLY A 70 -1.94 0.65 -12.56
CA GLY A 70 -1.37 0.55 -11.22
C GLY A 70 0.13 0.86 -11.21
N VAL A 71 0.69 1.10 -10.01
CA VAL A 71 2.09 1.50 -9.86
C VAL A 71 3.08 0.37 -10.17
N GLY A 72 2.62 -0.87 -10.15
CA GLY A 72 3.39 -2.07 -10.49
C GLY A 72 3.32 -2.48 -11.96
N TRP A 73 2.62 -1.71 -12.80
CA TRP A 73 2.48 -2.02 -14.21
C TRP A 73 3.80 -1.79 -14.98
N PRO A 74 4.23 -2.67 -15.92
CA PRO A 74 3.51 -3.84 -16.43
C PRO A 74 3.67 -5.13 -15.62
N LEU A 75 2.57 -5.89 -15.49
CA LEU A 75 2.58 -7.29 -15.05
C LEU A 75 2.44 -8.20 -16.28
N LEU A 76 3.31 -9.18 -16.45
CA LEU A 76 3.22 -10.12 -17.56
C LEU A 76 2.13 -11.16 -17.30
N TYR A 77 1.23 -11.31 -18.26
CA TYR A 77 0.13 -12.26 -18.20
C TYR A 77 -0.29 -12.76 -19.58
N LYS A 78 -0.93 -13.94 -19.62
CA LYS A 78 -1.51 -14.51 -20.84
C LYS A 78 -2.87 -15.13 -20.52
N VAL A 79 -3.86 -14.88 -21.38
CA VAL A 79 -5.21 -15.45 -21.27
C VAL A 79 -5.49 -16.36 -22.46
N TYR A 80 -6.08 -17.53 -22.23
CA TYR A 80 -6.42 -18.51 -23.26
C TYR A 80 -7.42 -19.55 -22.73
N THR A 81 -7.90 -20.45 -23.59
CA THR A 81 -8.76 -21.57 -23.19
C THR A 81 -8.04 -22.91 -23.40
N SER A 82 -8.57 -24.02 -22.88
CA SER A 82 -8.01 -25.36 -23.19
C SER A 82 -8.17 -25.77 -24.66
N ASN A 83 -8.97 -25.04 -25.45
CA ASN A 83 -9.11 -25.25 -26.89
C ASN A 83 -8.33 -24.16 -27.64
N SER A 84 -7.21 -24.50 -28.27
CA SER A 84 -6.39 -23.52 -29.00
C SER A 84 -7.09 -22.88 -30.19
N GLU A 85 -8.11 -23.55 -30.74
CA GLU A 85 -8.92 -23.05 -31.86
C GLU A 85 -10.06 -22.13 -31.42
N ASP A 86 -10.36 -22.06 -30.13
CA ASP A 86 -11.42 -21.21 -29.57
C ASP A 86 -10.85 -20.33 -28.44
N PRO A 87 -10.28 -19.16 -28.79
CA PRO A 87 -9.57 -18.32 -27.84
C PRO A 87 -10.52 -17.63 -26.86
N ALA A 88 -9.97 -17.20 -25.72
CA ALA A 88 -10.72 -16.47 -24.71
C ALA A 88 -11.25 -15.15 -25.28
N ARG A 89 -12.47 -14.79 -24.88
CA ARG A 89 -13.18 -13.62 -25.40
C ARG A 89 -13.20 -12.49 -24.38
N SER A 90 -13.39 -11.28 -24.89
CA SER A 90 -13.61 -10.09 -24.07
C SER A 90 -15.01 -9.58 -24.32
N TRP A 91 -15.90 -9.76 -23.34
CA TRP A 91 -17.31 -9.39 -23.44
C TRP A 91 -17.59 -8.07 -22.73
N LEU A 92 -18.46 -7.26 -23.34
CA LEU A 92 -18.99 -6.02 -22.79
C LEU A 92 -20.51 -6.10 -22.77
N SER A 93 -21.13 -6.01 -21.60
CA SER A 93 -22.59 -5.97 -21.50
C SER A 93 -23.13 -4.64 -22.02
N LEU A 94 -24.23 -4.70 -22.77
CA LEU A 94 -24.96 -3.54 -23.27
C LEU A 94 -25.95 -2.97 -22.24
N ARG A 95 -26.07 -3.59 -21.06
CA ARG A 95 -27.00 -3.12 -20.02
C ARG A 95 -26.55 -1.79 -19.44
N ARG A 96 -27.51 -0.92 -19.13
CA ARG A 96 -27.25 0.34 -18.40
C ARG A 96 -27.15 0.05 -16.90
N VAL A 97 -25.99 0.34 -16.33
CA VAL A 97 -25.60 -0.16 -15.00
C VAL A 97 -24.95 0.89 -14.11
N HIS A 98 -25.17 2.17 -14.42
CA HIS A 98 -24.45 3.28 -13.79
C HIS A 98 -24.56 3.31 -12.26
N ASP A 99 -25.71 2.89 -11.70
CA ASP A 99 -25.97 2.86 -10.26
C ASP A 99 -25.82 1.47 -9.62
N ASP A 100 -25.48 0.45 -10.41
CA ASP A 100 -25.34 -0.91 -9.89
C ASP A 100 -23.97 -1.10 -9.24
N ARG A 101 -23.95 -1.06 -7.91
CA ARG A 101 -22.75 -1.23 -7.08
C ARG A 101 -22.01 -2.56 -7.31
N ARG A 102 -22.64 -3.54 -7.94
CA ARG A 102 -22.01 -4.81 -8.31
C ARG A 102 -21.12 -4.66 -9.54
N VAL A 103 -21.30 -3.63 -10.35
CA VAL A 103 -20.51 -3.43 -11.56
C VAL A 103 -19.23 -2.67 -11.22
N PRO A 104 -18.05 -3.13 -11.68
CA PRO A 104 -16.81 -2.43 -11.41
C PRO A 104 -16.75 -1.01 -12.00
N HIS A 105 -16.11 -0.10 -11.29
CA HIS A 105 -15.85 1.26 -11.75
C HIS A 105 -14.78 1.32 -12.83
N GLU A 106 -14.93 2.24 -13.79
CA GLU A 106 -13.84 2.62 -14.67
C GLU A 106 -12.85 3.55 -13.92
N PRO A 107 -11.53 3.27 -13.95
CA PRO A 107 -10.53 4.09 -13.27
C PRO A 107 -10.62 5.57 -13.65
N GLY A 108 -10.58 6.45 -12.64
CA GLY A 108 -10.59 7.90 -12.85
C GLY A 108 -11.94 8.49 -13.27
N THR A 109 -13.02 7.71 -13.25
CA THR A 109 -14.36 8.16 -13.60
C THR A 109 -15.39 7.71 -12.57
N THR A 110 -16.59 8.27 -12.62
CA THR A 110 -17.75 7.78 -11.84
C THR A 110 -18.53 6.68 -12.58
N LYS A 111 -18.13 6.32 -13.81
CA LYS A 111 -18.84 5.35 -14.64
C LYS A 111 -18.60 3.94 -14.12
N ARG A 112 -19.60 3.08 -14.32
CA ARG A 112 -19.54 1.64 -14.10
C ARG A 112 -19.81 0.92 -15.40
N THR A 113 -19.01 -0.09 -15.68
CA THR A 113 -19.02 -0.81 -16.95
C THR A 113 -18.86 -2.30 -16.70
N ALA A 114 -19.82 -3.09 -17.17
CA ALA A 114 -19.83 -4.53 -16.98
C ALA A 114 -19.09 -5.21 -18.14
N GLY A 115 -17.82 -5.53 -17.92
CA GLY A 115 -16.99 -6.31 -18.82
C GLY A 115 -16.45 -7.57 -18.15
N CYS A 116 -16.11 -8.57 -18.96
CA CYS A 116 -15.44 -9.78 -18.49
C CYS A 116 -14.56 -10.41 -19.59
N TRP A 117 -13.71 -11.35 -19.16
CA TRP A 117 -13.25 -12.42 -20.03
C TRP A 117 -14.12 -13.64 -19.85
N ASP A 118 -14.33 -14.39 -20.93
CA ASP A 118 -15.07 -15.65 -20.94
C ASP A 118 -14.40 -16.70 -21.84
N ASP A 119 -14.75 -17.97 -21.63
CA ASP A 119 -14.24 -19.13 -22.37
C ASP A 119 -15.09 -19.55 -23.57
N HIS A 120 -16.15 -18.80 -23.91
CA HIS A 120 -17.11 -19.17 -24.94
C HIS A 120 -17.77 -20.55 -24.73
N GLY A 121 -17.83 -21.03 -23.49
CA GLY A 121 -18.34 -22.35 -23.15
C GLY A 121 -19.79 -22.59 -23.56
N GLU A 122 -20.59 -21.54 -23.77
CA GLU A 122 -22.02 -21.64 -24.08
C GLU A 122 -22.35 -22.24 -25.45
N GLU A 123 -21.41 -22.26 -26.39
CA GLU A 123 -21.58 -22.95 -27.68
C GLU A 123 -21.33 -24.47 -27.59
N TYR A 124 -20.88 -24.95 -26.44
CA TYR A 124 -20.64 -26.36 -26.21
C TYR A 124 -21.78 -27.00 -25.41
N PRO A 125 -22.04 -28.30 -25.58
CA PRO A 125 -22.99 -29.01 -24.74
C PRO A 125 -22.65 -28.84 -23.25
N LEU A 126 -23.66 -28.85 -22.37
CA LEU A 126 -23.45 -28.73 -20.93
C LEU A 126 -22.41 -29.77 -20.44
N LEU A 127 -21.48 -29.36 -19.57
CA LEU A 127 -20.34 -30.16 -19.10
C LEU A 127 -19.29 -30.53 -20.18
N LYS A 128 -19.42 -30.04 -21.41
CA LYS A 128 -18.44 -30.12 -22.51
C LYS A 128 -18.01 -28.73 -22.97
N GLY A 129 -16.78 -28.55 -23.44
CA GLY A 129 -16.24 -27.23 -23.78
C GLY A 129 -14.94 -26.94 -23.04
N PRO A 130 -14.30 -25.80 -23.37
CA PRO A 130 -12.99 -25.50 -22.83
C PRO A 130 -13.08 -25.04 -21.37
N ASP A 131 -11.91 -25.00 -20.72
CA ASP A 131 -11.69 -24.33 -19.44
C ASP A 131 -10.93 -23.03 -19.72
N PHE A 132 -11.12 -22.02 -18.86
CA PHE A 132 -10.42 -20.75 -18.95
C PHE A 132 -9.07 -20.78 -18.22
N TYR A 133 -8.05 -20.16 -18.79
CA TYR A 133 -6.71 -20.06 -18.21
C TYR A 133 -6.16 -18.65 -18.22
N LEU A 134 -5.43 -18.34 -17.14
CA LEU A 134 -4.67 -17.11 -16.95
C LEU A 134 -3.28 -17.48 -16.41
N ASP A 135 -2.25 -17.31 -17.23
CA ASP A 135 -0.86 -17.40 -16.78
C ASP A 135 -0.42 -16.03 -16.25
N LEU A 136 0.25 -16.00 -15.11
CA LEU A 136 0.73 -14.79 -14.43
C LEU A 136 2.18 -14.96 -13.99
N GLU A 137 3.01 -13.96 -14.27
CA GLU A 137 4.34 -13.84 -13.68
C GLU A 137 4.22 -13.08 -12.35
N VAL A 138 4.43 -13.78 -11.24
CA VAL A 138 4.41 -13.20 -9.89
C VAL A 138 5.82 -12.67 -9.61
N PRO A 139 6.01 -11.34 -9.46
CA PRO A 139 7.31 -10.77 -9.15
C PRO A 139 7.75 -11.13 -7.72
N GLN A 140 8.98 -10.76 -7.37
CA GLN A 140 9.49 -10.97 -6.02
C GLN A 140 8.64 -10.24 -4.96
N GLY A 141 8.17 -10.97 -3.95
CA GLY A 141 7.40 -10.40 -2.84
C GLY A 141 6.26 -11.31 -2.37
N ARG A 142 5.30 -10.71 -1.64
CA ARG A 142 4.08 -11.36 -1.14
C ARG A 142 2.89 -10.56 -1.63
N PHE A 143 1.97 -11.22 -2.32
CA PHE A 143 0.89 -10.56 -3.04
C PHE A 143 -0.47 -11.22 -2.77
N MET A 144 -1.50 -10.42 -2.86
CA MET A 144 -2.89 -10.85 -2.89
C MET A 144 -3.33 -10.87 -4.35
N LEU A 145 -3.56 -12.07 -4.89
CA LEU A 145 -4.26 -12.22 -6.15
C LEU A 145 -5.76 -12.29 -5.87
N SER A 146 -6.50 -11.31 -6.37
CA SER A 146 -7.96 -11.25 -6.24
C SER A 146 -8.63 -11.33 -7.61
N LEU A 147 -9.43 -12.37 -7.81
CA LEU A 147 -10.23 -12.59 -9.01
C LEU A 147 -11.66 -12.16 -8.72
N TYR A 148 -12.16 -11.20 -9.47
CA TYR A 148 -13.51 -10.70 -9.31
C TYR A 148 -14.48 -11.41 -10.25
N PHE A 149 -15.55 -11.95 -9.67
CA PHE A 149 -16.61 -12.64 -10.37
C PHE A 149 -17.92 -11.87 -10.21
N PHE A 150 -18.53 -11.57 -11.33
CA PHE A 150 -19.83 -10.90 -11.41
C PHE A 150 -20.50 -11.29 -12.72
N GLU A 151 -21.83 -11.41 -12.70
CA GLU A 151 -22.62 -11.71 -13.88
C GLU A 151 -23.88 -10.83 -13.87
N ILE A 152 -24.24 -10.30 -15.03
CA ILE A 152 -25.36 -9.38 -15.19
C ILE A 152 -26.34 -9.78 -16.30
N ASP A 153 -25.83 -10.43 -17.33
CA ASP A 153 -26.61 -10.81 -18.50
C ASP A 153 -27.40 -12.10 -18.22
N TRP A 154 -26.85 -12.99 -17.39
CA TRP A 154 -27.43 -14.30 -17.09
C TRP A 154 -27.64 -14.53 -15.59
N ILE A 155 -28.88 -14.33 -15.12
CA ILE A 155 -29.28 -14.63 -13.73
C ILE A 155 -29.54 -16.14 -13.58
N GLN A 156 -28.49 -16.95 -13.73
CA GLN A 156 -28.53 -18.40 -13.52
C GLN A 156 -27.56 -18.79 -12.40
N TYR A 157 -27.77 -19.97 -11.80
CA TYR A 157 -26.79 -20.52 -10.88
C TYR A 157 -25.48 -20.78 -11.64
N ARG A 158 -24.41 -20.16 -11.18
CA ARG A 158 -23.06 -20.39 -11.70
C ARG A 158 -22.11 -20.71 -10.57
N ALA A 159 -21.23 -21.65 -10.86
CA ALA A 159 -20.17 -22.08 -9.98
C ALA A 159 -18.92 -22.36 -10.81
N HIS A 160 -17.78 -21.99 -10.27
CA HIS A 160 -16.47 -22.25 -10.85
C HIS A 160 -15.55 -22.87 -9.82
N THR A 161 -14.63 -23.69 -10.29
CA THR A 161 -13.51 -24.14 -9.48
C THR A 161 -12.25 -23.44 -9.99
N VAL A 162 -11.69 -22.58 -9.15
CA VAL A 162 -10.43 -21.90 -9.43
C VAL A 162 -9.30 -22.76 -8.88
N THR A 163 -8.37 -23.14 -9.74
CA THR A 163 -7.22 -23.97 -9.40
C THR A 163 -5.94 -23.29 -9.86
N ILE A 164 -4.94 -23.19 -8.97
CA ILE A 164 -3.66 -22.51 -9.26
C ILE A 164 -2.56 -23.57 -9.28
N PHE A 165 -1.80 -23.59 -10.37
CA PHE A 165 -0.67 -24.48 -10.59
C PHE A 165 0.62 -23.67 -10.71
N GLU A 166 1.74 -24.30 -10.36
CA GLU A 166 3.05 -23.80 -10.75
C GLU A 166 3.24 -24.07 -12.24
N THR A 167 3.40 -23.02 -13.05
CA THR A 167 3.43 -23.16 -14.52
C THR A 167 4.52 -24.14 -14.98
N ALA A 168 5.69 -24.10 -14.34
CA ALA A 168 6.82 -24.97 -14.66
C ALA A 168 6.55 -26.47 -14.41
N LYS A 169 5.66 -26.81 -13.47
CA LYS A 169 5.29 -28.21 -13.15
C LYS A 169 4.14 -28.73 -14.01
N GLY A 170 3.50 -27.86 -14.78
CA GLY A 170 2.36 -28.21 -15.62
C GLY A 170 1.06 -28.46 -14.85
N ARG A 171 -0.02 -28.65 -15.60
CA ARG A 171 -1.40 -28.70 -15.08
C ARG A 171 -1.81 -30.06 -14.53
N ASP A 172 -1.02 -31.09 -14.78
CA ASP A 172 -1.21 -32.44 -14.21
C ASP A 172 -0.54 -32.59 -12.83
N SER A 173 0.22 -31.59 -12.41
CA SER A 173 0.83 -31.56 -11.08
C SER A 173 -0.21 -31.29 -9.98
N PRO A 174 0.05 -31.69 -8.73
CA PRO A 174 -0.79 -31.29 -7.60
C PRO A 174 -0.92 -29.76 -7.55
N PRO A 175 -2.14 -29.20 -7.45
CA PRO A 175 -2.32 -27.77 -7.45
C PRO A 175 -1.74 -27.13 -6.18
N LEU A 176 -1.24 -25.90 -6.32
CA LEU A 176 -0.78 -25.08 -5.21
C LEU A 176 -1.96 -24.66 -4.32
N ALA A 177 -3.10 -24.34 -4.95
CA ALA A 177 -4.36 -24.06 -4.27
C ALA A 177 -5.55 -24.38 -5.18
N ALA A 178 -6.69 -24.73 -4.59
CA ALA A 178 -7.95 -24.91 -5.29
C ALA A 178 -9.10 -24.39 -4.43
N ALA A 179 -10.06 -23.70 -5.04
CA ALA A 179 -11.20 -23.16 -4.33
C ALA A 179 -12.43 -22.96 -5.23
N LYS A 180 -13.61 -23.22 -4.66
CA LYS A 180 -14.89 -22.99 -5.34
C LYS A 180 -15.31 -21.52 -5.25
N VAL A 181 -15.96 -21.05 -6.31
CA VAL A 181 -16.57 -19.73 -6.42
C VAL A 181 -17.98 -19.91 -6.95
N ASP A 182 -18.97 -19.67 -6.09
CA ASP A 182 -20.39 -19.69 -6.42
C ASP A 182 -21.06 -18.41 -5.90
N ASN A 183 -22.38 -18.27 -6.10
CA ASN A 183 -23.19 -17.21 -5.48
C ASN A 183 -22.62 -15.79 -5.67
N TYR A 184 -21.96 -15.55 -6.80
CA TYR A 184 -21.26 -14.30 -7.09
C TYR A 184 -22.10 -13.29 -7.89
N PHE A 185 -23.42 -13.51 -7.98
CA PHE A 185 -24.36 -12.57 -8.62
C PHE A 185 -24.32 -11.17 -8.01
N ASN A 186 -23.97 -11.08 -6.71
CA ASN A 186 -23.80 -9.80 -6.00
C ASN A 186 -22.38 -9.22 -6.11
N GLY A 187 -21.51 -9.83 -6.92
CA GLY A 187 -20.09 -9.54 -6.94
C GLY A 187 -19.35 -10.30 -5.83
N LYS A 188 -18.27 -11.00 -6.20
CA LYS A 188 -17.43 -11.73 -5.26
C LYS A 188 -15.97 -11.69 -5.69
N TYR A 189 -15.08 -11.36 -4.76
CA TYR A 189 -13.66 -11.56 -4.93
C TYR A 189 -13.26 -12.92 -4.38
N LYS A 190 -12.66 -13.75 -5.24
CA LYS A 190 -11.91 -14.93 -4.82
C LYS A 190 -10.46 -14.55 -4.63
N ARG A 191 -9.92 -14.77 -3.43
CA ARG A 191 -8.64 -14.19 -3.02
C ARG A 191 -7.64 -15.27 -2.66
N PHE A 192 -6.39 -15.05 -3.05
CA PHE A 192 -5.27 -15.94 -2.78
C PHE A 192 -4.07 -15.14 -2.30
N ALA A 193 -3.42 -15.61 -1.25
CA ALA A 193 -2.09 -15.16 -0.89
C ALA A 193 -1.07 -15.92 -1.75
N ILE A 194 -0.15 -15.21 -2.39
CA ILE A 194 0.85 -15.77 -3.31
C ILE A 194 2.22 -15.12 -3.11
N SER A 195 3.27 -15.93 -2.98
CA SER A 195 4.65 -15.43 -2.98
C SER A 195 5.26 -15.43 -4.36
N GLY A 196 6.28 -14.62 -4.60
CA GLY A 196 7.12 -14.72 -5.79
C GLY A 196 8.60 -14.49 -5.46
N PRO A 197 9.50 -14.66 -6.45
CA PRO A 197 9.17 -14.77 -7.87
C PRO A 197 8.71 -16.18 -8.28
N GLN A 198 7.59 -16.30 -9.00
CA GLN A 198 7.16 -17.57 -9.62
C GLN A 198 6.15 -17.34 -10.76
N ASN A 199 6.08 -18.28 -11.70
CA ASN A 199 5.03 -18.28 -12.72
C ASN A 199 3.91 -19.22 -12.29
N VAL A 200 2.68 -18.72 -12.31
CA VAL A 200 1.50 -19.53 -11.98
C VAL A 200 0.50 -19.56 -13.12
N THR A 201 -0.17 -20.69 -13.26
CA THR A 201 -1.29 -20.88 -14.17
C THR A 201 -2.56 -21.00 -13.34
N VAL A 202 -3.46 -20.04 -13.49
CA VAL A 202 -4.80 -20.04 -12.91
C VAL A 202 -5.74 -20.69 -13.90
N LYS A 203 -6.35 -21.81 -13.52
CA LYS A 203 -7.46 -22.45 -14.22
C LYS A 203 -8.76 -22.00 -13.58
N ILE A 204 -9.71 -21.49 -14.36
CA ILE A 204 -11.08 -21.27 -13.94
C ILE A 204 -11.93 -22.32 -14.65
N ALA A 205 -12.24 -23.41 -13.94
CA ALA A 205 -13.10 -24.45 -14.47
C ALA A 205 -14.55 -23.96 -14.50
N ARG A 206 -15.21 -24.21 -15.62
CA ARG A 206 -16.63 -23.87 -15.84
C ARG A 206 -17.58 -24.64 -14.91
N ASP A 207 -17.17 -25.80 -14.42
CA ASP A 207 -18.01 -26.76 -13.71
C ASP A 207 -19.34 -27.01 -14.46
N ALA A 208 -20.49 -26.76 -13.83
CA ALA A 208 -21.81 -26.90 -14.44
C ALA A 208 -22.38 -25.57 -14.99
N SER A 209 -21.55 -24.52 -15.08
CA SER A 209 -21.96 -23.23 -15.66
C SER A 209 -21.99 -23.29 -17.20
N PRO A 210 -22.74 -22.40 -17.87
CA PRO A 210 -22.70 -22.30 -19.34
C PRO A 210 -21.30 -21.97 -19.88
N ASN A 211 -20.62 -21.03 -19.22
CA ASN A 211 -19.26 -20.58 -19.54
C ASN A 211 -18.51 -20.20 -18.26
N ALA A 212 -17.17 -20.24 -18.30
CA ALA A 212 -16.31 -19.69 -17.25
C ALA A 212 -16.08 -18.20 -17.50
N VAL A 213 -16.17 -17.39 -16.44
CA VAL A 213 -16.01 -15.93 -16.56
C VAL A 213 -15.08 -15.37 -15.48
N VAL A 214 -14.41 -14.26 -15.78
CA VAL A 214 -13.73 -13.41 -14.79
C VAL A 214 -13.87 -11.93 -15.18
N SER A 215 -14.35 -11.11 -14.24
CA SER A 215 -14.72 -9.71 -14.47
C SER A 215 -13.67 -8.72 -13.97
N GLY A 216 -12.63 -9.21 -13.30
CA GLY A 216 -11.50 -8.39 -12.84
C GLY A 216 -10.38 -9.24 -12.27
N VAL A 217 -9.14 -8.79 -12.45
CA VAL A 217 -7.94 -9.37 -11.85
C VAL A 217 -7.20 -8.26 -11.13
N PHE A 218 -7.01 -8.42 -9.83
CA PHE A 218 -6.31 -7.46 -8.99
C PHE A 218 -5.13 -8.13 -8.32
N PHE A 219 -4.02 -7.42 -8.26
CA PHE A 219 -2.77 -7.92 -7.74
C PHE A 219 -2.18 -6.85 -6.85
N ASP A 220 -2.26 -7.07 -5.54
CA ASP A 220 -1.94 -6.12 -4.48
C ASP A 220 -0.86 -6.69 -3.57
N TYR A 221 -0.10 -5.86 -2.85
CA TYR A 221 0.80 -6.39 -1.81
C TYR A 221 0.01 -6.95 -0.62
N LEU A 222 0.44 -8.09 -0.08
CA LEU A 222 -0.03 -8.54 1.24
C LEU A 222 0.72 -7.74 2.29
N PHE A 223 0.03 -6.77 2.88
CA PHE A 223 0.57 -5.94 3.93
C PHE A 223 -0.41 -5.88 5.11
N HIS A 224 0.15 -5.94 6.32
CA HIS A 224 -0.60 -5.76 7.56
C HIS A 224 -0.11 -4.52 8.30
N PRO A 225 -1.02 -3.73 8.91
CA PRO A 225 -0.64 -2.54 9.62
C PRO A 225 0.22 -2.92 10.82
N SER A 226 1.25 -2.11 11.11
CA SER A 226 2.08 -2.32 12.28
C SER A 226 1.22 -2.35 13.54
N LEU A 227 1.34 -3.41 14.35
CA LEU A 227 0.72 -3.50 15.67
C LEU A 227 1.42 -2.65 16.73
N ALA A 228 2.63 -2.15 16.47
CA ALA A 228 3.41 -1.41 17.46
C ALA A 228 2.67 -0.22 18.11
N PRO A 229 1.92 0.62 17.37
CA PRO A 229 1.15 1.71 17.97
C PRO A 229 0.08 1.22 18.95
N VAL A 230 -0.53 0.07 18.65
CA VAL A 230 -1.58 -0.54 19.48
C VAL A 230 -0.99 -1.25 20.70
N GLU A 231 0.14 -1.92 20.54
CA GLU A 231 0.86 -2.55 21.65
C GLU A 231 1.32 -1.52 22.69
N LYS A 232 1.79 -0.35 22.22
CA LYS A 232 2.10 0.80 23.08
C LYS A 232 0.87 1.31 23.82
N LEU A 233 -0.26 1.49 23.13
CA LEU A 233 -1.53 1.89 23.74
C LEU A 233 -1.99 0.90 24.82
N LEU A 234 -1.71 -0.39 24.62
CA LEU A 234 -2.05 -1.45 25.56
C LEU A 234 -1.06 -1.56 26.73
N ALA A 235 0.04 -0.80 26.73
CA ALA A 235 1.18 -0.98 27.64
C ALA A 235 1.67 -2.43 27.68
N SER A 236 1.54 -3.15 26.56
CA SER A 236 1.94 -4.55 26.45
C SER A 236 3.45 -4.60 26.28
N PRO A 237 4.22 -5.16 27.22
CA PRO A 237 5.67 -5.26 27.05
C PRO A 237 5.99 -6.07 25.78
N PRO A 238 7.11 -5.80 25.11
CA PRO A 238 7.63 -6.74 24.13
C PRO A 238 7.91 -8.05 24.86
N ALA A 239 7.05 -9.05 24.67
CA ALA A 239 7.33 -10.39 25.15
C ALA A 239 8.51 -10.90 24.34
N ALA A 240 9.70 -10.94 24.95
CA ALA A 240 10.86 -11.58 24.37
C ALA A 240 10.58 -13.09 24.23
N PRO A 241 10.80 -13.70 23.05
CA PRO A 241 10.75 -15.15 22.97
C PRO A 241 11.98 -15.75 23.65
N PRO A 242 11.84 -16.84 24.43
CA PRO A 242 12.95 -17.75 24.63
C PRO A 242 13.33 -18.34 23.24
N PRO A 243 14.62 -18.40 22.88
CA PRO A 243 15.08 -18.65 21.51
C PRO A 243 14.92 -20.10 20.99
N THR A 244 14.02 -20.91 21.57
CA THR A 244 13.93 -22.37 21.30
C THR A 244 12.57 -22.89 20.83
N GLU A 245 11.46 -22.17 21.03
CA GLU A 245 10.12 -22.63 20.64
C GLU A 245 9.77 -22.26 19.19
N LYS A 246 9.12 -23.18 18.45
CA LYS A 246 8.70 -22.90 17.07
C LYS A 246 7.61 -21.81 17.07
N PRO A 247 7.57 -20.89 16.07
CA PRO A 247 6.57 -19.83 15.98
C PRO A 247 5.11 -20.31 16.09
N ASN A 248 4.79 -21.47 15.51
CA ASN A 248 3.44 -22.05 15.58
C ASN A 248 3.04 -22.53 16.98
N GLU A 249 4.00 -23.04 17.76
CA GLU A 249 3.79 -23.44 19.16
C GLU A 249 3.58 -22.21 20.05
N ARG A 250 4.38 -21.16 19.82
CA ARG A 250 4.22 -19.86 20.48
C ARG A 250 2.84 -19.25 20.20
N LEU A 251 2.37 -19.30 18.95
CA LEU A 251 1.04 -18.84 18.57
C LEU A 251 -0.07 -19.62 19.29
N ALA A 252 0.01 -20.95 19.31
CA ALA A 252 -0.97 -21.79 20.00
C ALA A 252 -1.04 -21.48 21.51
N LYS A 253 0.12 -21.30 22.15
CA LYS A 253 0.22 -20.92 23.57
C LYS A 253 -0.38 -19.54 23.83
N ALA A 254 -0.03 -18.54 23.02
CA ALA A 254 -0.58 -17.18 23.15
C ALA A 254 -2.12 -17.17 23.01
N ALA A 255 -2.66 -17.89 22.02
CA ALA A 255 -4.09 -18.00 21.82
C ALA A 255 -4.81 -18.69 22.99
N ALA A 256 -4.23 -19.77 23.54
CA ALA A 256 -4.78 -20.46 24.72
C ALA A 256 -4.78 -19.56 25.96
N GLU A 257 -3.69 -18.80 26.15
CA GLU A 257 -3.53 -17.82 27.20
C GLU A 257 -4.55 -16.67 27.13
N ALA A 258 -4.78 -16.11 25.93
CA ALA A 258 -5.80 -15.09 25.71
C ALA A 258 -7.21 -15.64 25.99
N LYS A 259 -7.49 -16.87 25.53
CA LYS A 259 -8.76 -17.57 25.80
C LYS A 259 -9.00 -17.80 27.30
N ALA A 260 -7.97 -18.15 28.06
CA ALA A 260 -8.07 -18.33 29.51
C ALA A 260 -8.38 -17.02 30.24
N ARG A 261 -7.79 -15.90 29.79
CA ARG A 261 -8.05 -14.56 30.35
C ARG A 261 -9.44 -14.02 29.98
N HIS A 262 -9.94 -14.33 28.79
CA HIS A 262 -11.27 -13.92 28.33
C HIS A 262 -12.38 -14.26 29.33
N ALA A 263 -12.37 -15.48 29.89
CA ALA A 263 -13.38 -15.93 30.85
C ALA A 263 -13.46 -15.03 32.10
N LYS A 264 -12.33 -14.49 32.55
CA LYS A 264 -12.27 -13.55 33.67
C LYS A 264 -12.73 -12.16 33.23
N ALA A 265 -12.35 -11.72 32.04
CA ALA A 265 -12.65 -10.37 31.53
C ALA A 265 -14.15 -10.13 31.26
N VAL A 266 -14.89 -11.16 30.82
CA VAL A 266 -16.33 -11.06 30.57
C VAL A 266 -17.20 -11.23 31.82
N SER A 267 -16.61 -11.64 32.95
CA SER A 267 -17.33 -11.76 34.21
C SER A 267 -17.85 -10.40 34.68
N PRO A 268 -19.09 -10.29 35.23
CA PRO A 268 -19.63 -9.04 35.76
C PRO A 268 -18.73 -8.37 36.84
N ALA A 269 -17.94 -9.17 37.56
CA ALA A 269 -17.02 -8.70 38.60
C ALA A 269 -15.60 -8.36 38.10
N ALA A 270 -15.35 -8.44 36.78
CA ALA A 270 -14.04 -8.14 36.21
C ALA A 270 -13.60 -6.69 36.49
N THR A 271 -12.35 -6.51 36.89
CA THR A 271 -11.74 -5.19 37.08
C THR A 271 -11.15 -4.66 35.77
N ASP A 272 -10.97 -3.35 35.66
CA ASP A 272 -10.31 -2.72 34.50
C ASP A 272 -8.91 -3.31 34.24
N ALA A 273 -8.19 -3.69 35.31
CA ALA A 273 -6.90 -4.34 35.20
C ALA A 273 -6.99 -5.74 34.57
N GLN A 274 -8.02 -6.52 34.90
CA GLN A 274 -8.25 -7.84 34.31
C GLN A 274 -8.66 -7.73 32.84
N ILE A 275 -9.45 -6.71 32.48
CA ILE A 275 -9.80 -6.43 31.09
C ILE A 275 -8.55 -5.99 30.31
N ALA A 276 -7.72 -5.12 30.89
CA ALA A 276 -6.47 -4.68 30.26
C ALA A 276 -5.49 -5.84 30.03
N ASP A 277 -5.32 -6.74 31.02
CA ASP A 277 -4.49 -7.95 30.88
C ASP A 277 -5.01 -8.87 29.76
N TYR A 278 -6.33 -9.05 29.66
CA TYR A 278 -6.94 -9.80 28.56
C TYR A 278 -6.66 -9.17 27.19
N LEU A 279 -6.87 -7.85 27.03
CA LEU A 279 -6.61 -7.15 25.76
C LEU A 279 -5.12 -7.19 25.39
N ALA A 280 -4.21 -7.10 26.36
CA ALA A 280 -2.78 -7.26 26.13
C ALA A 280 -2.43 -8.67 25.63
N ALA A 281 -3.11 -9.72 26.12
CA ALA A 281 -2.94 -11.09 25.65
C ALA A 281 -3.48 -11.31 24.23
N GLU A 282 -4.59 -10.66 23.85
CA GLU A 282 -5.07 -10.71 22.46
C GLU A 282 -4.09 -10.02 21.50
N ALA A 283 -3.56 -8.85 21.87
CA ALA A 283 -2.52 -8.18 21.09
C ALA A 283 -1.23 -9.02 20.99
N HIS A 284 -0.85 -9.72 22.06
CA HIS A 284 0.26 -10.67 22.02
C HIS A 284 0.00 -11.81 21.03
N THR A 285 -1.24 -12.31 20.95
CA THR A 285 -1.63 -13.33 19.98
C THR A 285 -1.49 -12.81 18.55
N PHE A 286 -1.89 -11.58 18.26
CA PHE A 286 -1.67 -10.98 16.93
C PHE A 286 -0.19 -10.74 16.62
N ARG A 287 0.64 -10.41 17.62
CA ARG A 287 2.09 -10.33 17.43
C ARG A 287 2.67 -11.69 17.03
N THR A 288 2.32 -12.75 17.76
CA THR A 288 2.82 -14.11 17.46
C THR A 288 2.26 -14.67 16.14
N MET A 289 1.06 -14.23 15.72
CA MET A 289 0.56 -14.50 14.37
C MET A 289 1.47 -13.92 13.29
N ARG A 290 2.00 -12.70 13.46
CA ARG A 290 2.94 -12.09 12.52
C ARG A 290 4.29 -12.79 12.50
N ASP A 291 4.82 -13.15 13.67
CA ASP A 291 6.03 -13.97 13.76
C ASP A 291 5.85 -15.30 13.00
N ALA A 292 4.66 -15.93 13.10
CA ALA A 292 4.33 -17.16 12.39
C ALA A 292 4.19 -16.95 10.87
N GLU A 293 3.61 -15.84 10.43
CA GLU A 293 3.55 -15.47 9.00
C GLU A 293 4.94 -15.29 8.39
N GLU A 294 5.87 -14.69 9.13
CA GLU A 294 7.25 -14.51 8.66
C GLU A 294 8.01 -15.83 8.58
N ALA A 295 7.78 -16.75 9.51
CA ALA A 295 8.49 -18.01 9.59
C ALA A 295 7.91 -19.12 8.69
N ASP A 296 6.58 -19.21 8.60
CA ASP A 296 5.85 -20.21 7.81
C ASP A 296 4.55 -19.61 7.25
N PRO A 297 4.64 -18.82 6.15
CA PRO A 297 3.49 -18.16 5.56
C PRO A 297 2.38 -19.14 5.12
N LYS A 298 2.76 -20.35 4.67
CA LYS A 298 1.82 -21.35 4.20
C LYS A 298 0.97 -21.86 5.35
N PHE A 299 1.59 -22.21 6.48
CA PHE A 299 0.85 -22.54 7.70
C PHE A 299 0.00 -21.36 8.17
N TYR A 300 0.56 -20.15 8.17
CA TYR A 300 -0.15 -18.96 8.61
C TYR A 300 -1.45 -18.73 7.82
N TYR A 301 -1.40 -18.61 6.49
CA TYR A 301 -2.61 -18.32 5.70
C TYR A 301 -3.64 -19.46 5.75
N ALA A 302 -3.21 -20.70 6.01
CA ALA A 302 -4.13 -21.82 6.20
C ALA A 302 -4.90 -21.78 7.54
N ASN A 303 -4.35 -21.14 8.58
CA ASN A 303 -4.89 -21.19 9.95
C ASN A 303 -5.36 -19.83 10.49
N ALA A 304 -4.77 -18.73 10.04
CA ALA A 304 -5.06 -17.38 10.49
C ALA A 304 -6.54 -17.02 10.39
N PRO A 305 -7.28 -17.38 9.30
CA PRO A 305 -8.70 -17.11 9.22
C PRO A 305 -9.52 -17.55 10.43
N LYS A 306 -9.27 -18.78 10.90
CA LYS A 306 -9.97 -19.35 12.04
C LYS A 306 -9.58 -18.66 13.33
N LEU A 307 -8.29 -18.49 13.58
CA LEU A 307 -7.77 -17.91 14.83
C LEU A 307 -8.18 -16.45 14.99
N VAL A 308 -8.17 -15.68 13.90
CA VAL A 308 -8.62 -14.28 13.92
C VAL A 308 -10.12 -14.21 14.13
N ALA A 309 -10.92 -15.06 13.48
CA ALA A 309 -12.37 -15.12 13.73
C ALA A 309 -12.71 -15.46 15.19
N GLU A 310 -12.01 -16.42 15.79
CA GLU A 310 -12.16 -16.75 17.22
C GLU A 310 -11.79 -15.56 18.13
N THR A 311 -10.76 -14.80 17.77
CA THR A 311 -10.34 -13.60 18.50
C THR A 311 -11.38 -12.49 18.40
N LEU A 312 -11.87 -12.21 17.19
CA LEU A 312 -12.92 -11.22 16.96
C LEU A 312 -14.23 -11.59 17.68
N ALA A 313 -14.57 -12.88 17.74
CA ALA A 313 -15.73 -13.36 18.51
C ALA A 313 -15.58 -13.10 20.01
N ARG A 314 -14.39 -13.30 20.59
CA ARG A 314 -14.12 -12.97 22.00
C ARG A 314 -14.18 -11.47 22.27
N ILE A 315 -13.65 -10.66 21.36
CA ILE A 315 -13.75 -9.19 21.44
C ILE A 315 -15.20 -8.73 21.38
N ALA A 316 -16.01 -9.29 20.48
CA ALA A 316 -17.44 -8.99 20.40
C ALA A 316 -18.18 -9.40 21.69
N ALA A 317 -17.88 -10.57 22.25
CA ALA A 317 -18.44 -11.04 23.52
C ALA A 317 -18.08 -10.11 24.69
N LEU A 318 -16.84 -9.60 24.73
CA LEU A 318 -16.45 -8.58 25.70
C LEU A 318 -17.28 -7.29 25.53
N GLN A 319 -17.47 -6.81 24.29
CA GLN A 319 -18.27 -5.62 24.02
C GLN A 319 -19.74 -5.79 24.40
N GLU A 320 -20.30 -6.99 24.22
CA GLU A 320 -21.66 -7.33 24.64
C GLU A 320 -21.80 -7.37 26.16
N ALA A 321 -20.88 -8.07 26.84
CA ALA A 321 -20.85 -8.12 28.31
C ALA A 321 -20.58 -6.74 28.94
N ARG A 322 -19.88 -5.87 28.22
CA ARG A 322 -19.43 -4.54 28.68
C ARG A 322 -19.69 -3.46 27.62
N PRO A 323 -20.94 -2.99 27.45
CA PRO A 323 -21.29 -2.00 26.43
C PRO A 323 -20.52 -0.68 26.53
N THR A 324 -20.06 -0.30 27.73
CA THR A 324 -19.22 0.89 27.96
C THR A 324 -17.85 0.79 27.28
N PHE A 325 -17.35 -0.42 27.01
CA PHE A 325 -16.09 -0.67 26.32
C PHE A 325 -16.24 -0.74 24.80
N LYS A 326 -17.46 -0.65 24.26
CA LYS A 326 -17.72 -0.75 22.81
C LYS A 326 -16.88 0.24 21.99
N LEU A 327 -16.72 1.46 22.51
CA LEU A 327 -15.93 2.52 21.88
C LEU A 327 -14.56 2.73 22.54
N ALA A 328 -14.13 1.83 23.43
CA ALA A 328 -12.82 1.95 24.05
C ALA A 328 -11.72 1.80 22.99
N PRO A 329 -10.74 2.72 22.89
CA PRO A 329 -9.71 2.68 21.86
C PRO A 329 -8.97 1.34 21.77
N LYS A 330 -8.67 0.74 22.92
CA LYS A 330 -7.99 -0.56 23.04
C LYS A 330 -8.76 -1.70 22.37
N VAL A 331 -10.08 -1.72 22.56
CA VAL A 331 -10.98 -2.75 22.00
C VAL A 331 -11.14 -2.56 20.49
N LEU A 332 -11.39 -1.31 20.07
CA LEU A 332 -11.50 -0.96 18.65
C LEU A 332 -10.20 -1.23 17.88
N ALA A 333 -9.05 -1.01 18.50
CA ALA A 333 -7.74 -1.27 17.91
C ALA A 333 -7.52 -2.76 17.63
N ILE A 334 -7.82 -3.63 18.59
CA ILE A 334 -7.71 -5.08 18.42
C ILE A 334 -8.70 -5.55 17.34
N ALA A 335 -9.95 -5.08 17.36
CA ALA A 335 -10.93 -5.41 16.33
C ALA A 335 -10.47 -4.96 14.93
N TYR A 336 -9.97 -3.72 14.81
CA TYR A 336 -9.42 -3.17 13.58
C TYR A 336 -8.30 -4.06 13.01
N HIS A 337 -7.30 -4.40 13.84
CA HIS A 337 -6.20 -5.25 13.42
C HIS A 337 -6.67 -6.66 13.01
N GLY A 338 -7.62 -7.26 13.76
CA GLY A 338 -8.18 -8.55 13.39
C GLY A 338 -8.85 -8.51 12.01
N HIS A 339 -9.73 -7.55 11.75
CA HIS A 339 -10.34 -7.42 10.42
C HIS A 339 -9.29 -7.13 9.32
N ARG A 340 -8.20 -6.43 9.65
CA ARG A 340 -7.10 -6.21 8.71
C ARG A 340 -6.30 -7.46 8.36
N LEU A 341 -5.99 -8.31 9.35
CA LEU A 341 -5.33 -9.61 9.11
C LEU A 341 -6.20 -10.52 8.22
N MET A 342 -7.52 -10.31 8.23
CA MET A 342 -8.50 -11.01 7.39
C MET A 342 -8.74 -10.36 6.02
N TYR A 343 -8.11 -9.21 5.75
CA TYR A 343 -8.38 -8.38 4.58
C TYR A 343 -9.87 -8.02 4.45
N ASP A 344 -10.58 -7.88 5.58
CA ASP A 344 -11.95 -7.38 5.63
C ASP A 344 -11.91 -5.85 5.64
N TYR A 345 -11.74 -5.29 4.44
CA TYR A 345 -11.57 -3.86 4.28
C TYR A 345 -12.81 -3.08 4.71
N ALA A 346 -14.01 -3.56 4.37
CA ALA A 346 -15.25 -2.86 4.74
C ALA A 346 -15.41 -2.74 6.27
N ALA A 347 -15.19 -3.82 7.02
CA ALA A 347 -15.28 -3.77 8.47
C ALA A 347 -14.14 -2.96 9.10
N SER A 348 -12.92 -3.13 8.60
CA SER A 348 -11.76 -2.38 9.12
C SER A 348 -11.86 -0.87 8.83
N ASP A 349 -12.44 -0.41 7.71
CA ASP A 349 -12.70 1.00 7.42
C ASP A 349 -13.64 1.63 8.44
N LYS A 350 -14.74 0.92 8.71
CA LYS A 350 -15.71 1.35 9.70
C LYS A 350 -15.06 1.47 11.08
N LEU A 351 -14.35 0.43 11.50
CA LEU A 351 -13.64 0.41 12.78
C LEU A 351 -12.54 1.46 12.86
N LEU A 352 -11.86 1.77 11.76
CA LEU A 352 -10.86 2.82 11.71
C LEU A 352 -11.47 4.20 12.01
N GLY A 353 -12.66 4.49 11.47
CA GLY A 353 -13.39 5.73 11.76
C GLY A 353 -13.80 5.83 13.23
N GLU A 354 -14.33 4.74 13.79
CA GLU A 354 -14.71 4.64 15.21
C GLU A 354 -13.47 4.77 16.12
N LEU A 355 -12.38 4.06 15.81
CA LEU A 355 -11.12 4.08 16.53
C LEU A 355 -10.47 5.46 16.49
N SER A 356 -10.45 6.08 15.31
CA SER A 356 -9.95 7.45 15.14
C SER A 356 -10.74 8.42 16.01
N SER A 357 -12.06 8.30 16.04
CA SER A 357 -12.94 9.14 16.88
C SER A 357 -12.71 8.91 18.37
N ALA A 358 -12.58 7.65 18.79
CA ALA A 358 -12.33 7.28 20.18
C ALA A 358 -10.96 7.78 20.67
N LEU A 359 -9.91 7.56 19.89
CA LEU A 359 -8.58 8.08 20.20
C LEU A 359 -8.54 9.61 20.16
N SER A 360 -9.32 10.25 19.28
CA SER A 360 -9.46 11.72 19.27
C SER A 360 -10.01 12.25 20.58
N LEU A 361 -11.00 11.57 21.15
CA LEU A 361 -11.59 11.92 22.43
C LEU A 361 -10.60 11.68 23.57
N GLU A 362 -9.96 10.51 23.62
CA GLU A 362 -8.93 10.18 24.62
C GLU A 362 -7.76 11.18 24.57
N ALA A 363 -7.33 11.57 23.37
CA ALA A 363 -6.30 12.57 23.17
C ALA A 363 -6.70 13.93 23.77
N ARG A 364 -7.94 14.37 23.60
CA ARG A 364 -8.42 15.67 24.11
C ARG A 364 -8.71 15.71 25.60
N THR A 365 -9.33 14.65 26.13
CA THR A 365 -9.96 14.68 27.46
C THR A 365 -9.56 13.49 28.34
N GLY A 366 -8.82 12.54 27.79
CA GLY A 366 -8.44 11.30 28.45
C GLY A 366 -7.26 11.45 29.39
N LYS A 367 -6.93 10.35 30.07
CA LYS A 367 -5.79 10.27 31.00
C LYS A 367 -4.49 10.01 30.25
N ASP A 368 -4.55 9.27 29.14
CA ASP A 368 -3.40 8.94 28.30
C ASP A 368 -3.45 9.69 26.97
N GLN A 369 -3.36 11.01 27.07
CA GLN A 369 -3.44 11.90 25.91
C GLN A 369 -2.30 11.65 24.90
N VAL A 370 -1.09 11.42 25.40
CA VAL A 370 0.11 11.22 24.58
C VAL A 370 0.08 9.85 23.90
N GLY A 371 -0.29 8.78 24.62
CA GLY A 371 -0.44 7.44 24.04
C GLY A 371 -1.54 7.38 22.99
N ALA A 372 -2.67 8.08 23.21
CA ALA A 372 -3.74 8.19 22.22
C ALA A 372 -3.30 8.89 20.93
N LEU A 373 -2.52 9.98 21.05
CA LEU A 373 -1.93 10.65 19.89
C LEU A 373 -0.92 9.76 19.16
N ASP A 374 -0.09 8.99 19.87
CA ASP A 374 0.91 8.10 19.24
C ASP A 374 0.22 6.96 18.49
N ALA A 375 -0.84 6.40 19.07
CA ALA A 375 -1.70 5.42 18.41
C ALA A 375 -2.36 5.99 17.14
N LEU A 376 -2.90 7.21 17.19
CA LEU A 376 -3.46 7.89 16.01
C LEU A 376 -2.42 8.13 14.93
N ALA A 377 -1.22 8.58 15.29
CA ALA A 377 -0.11 8.76 14.35
C ALA A 377 0.31 7.45 13.70
N GLY A 378 0.37 6.38 14.49
CA GLY A 378 0.59 5.03 14.00
C GLY A 378 -0.47 4.55 13.01
N LEU A 379 -1.75 4.74 13.34
CA LEU A 379 -2.88 4.36 12.48
C LEU A 379 -2.90 5.16 11.17
N ALA A 380 -2.75 6.48 11.25
CA ALA A 380 -2.67 7.34 10.06
C ALA A 380 -1.53 6.91 9.15
N THR A 381 -0.39 6.52 9.73
CA THR A 381 0.73 5.96 8.95
C THR A 381 0.37 4.64 8.29
N GLY A 382 -0.18 3.68 9.05
CA GLY A 382 -0.55 2.37 8.49
C GLY A 382 -1.51 2.53 7.32
N CYS A 383 -2.49 3.43 7.45
CA CYS A 383 -3.42 3.76 6.39
C CYS A 383 -2.74 4.40 5.17
N LEU A 384 -1.78 5.31 5.40
CA LEU A 384 -0.97 5.93 4.35
C LEU A 384 -0.15 4.89 3.56
N THR A 385 0.39 3.86 4.23
CA THR A 385 1.19 2.81 3.59
C THR A 385 0.37 1.78 2.82
N GLU A 386 -0.93 1.69 3.10
CA GLU A 386 -1.79 0.60 2.62
C GLU A 386 -2.76 0.99 1.50
N ARG A 387 -3.07 2.29 1.31
CA ARG A 387 -4.27 2.69 0.56
C ARG A 387 -4.08 3.88 -0.36
N GLY A 388 -3.34 3.70 -1.45
CA GLY A 388 -3.01 4.72 -2.45
C GLY A 388 -4.11 5.73 -2.82
N GLY A 389 -4.39 6.71 -1.94
CA GLY A 389 -4.85 8.04 -2.31
C GLY A 389 -6.23 8.54 -1.92
N GLN A 390 -7.17 7.79 -1.31
CA GLN A 390 -8.51 8.37 -1.05
C GLN A 390 -9.04 8.30 0.38
N ASN A 391 -8.94 7.16 1.11
CA ASN A 391 -9.38 7.10 2.52
C ASN A 391 -8.32 7.60 3.54
N ILE A 392 -7.17 8.03 3.01
CA ILE A 392 -6.06 8.66 3.73
C ILE A 392 -6.48 9.98 4.37
N ALA A 393 -7.42 10.71 3.72
CA ALA A 393 -7.87 12.01 4.19
C ALA A 393 -8.50 11.93 5.59
N THR A 394 -9.26 10.91 5.94
CA THR A 394 -9.95 10.88 7.25
C THR A 394 -8.99 10.68 8.41
N ALA A 395 -8.12 9.67 8.36
CA ALA A 395 -7.14 9.43 9.43
C ALA A 395 -6.11 10.56 9.50
N PHE A 396 -5.65 11.05 8.35
CA PHE A 396 -4.69 12.14 8.29
C PHE A 396 -5.31 13.48 8.71
N ASN A 397 -6.51 13.85 8.22
CA ASN A 397 -7.21 15.07 8.63
C ASN A 397 -7.59 15.04 10.11
N THR A 398 -7.94 13.87 10.66
CA THR A 398 -8.17 13.70 12.10
C THR A 398 -6.89 13.95 12.89
N LEU A 399 -5.77 13.38 12.45
CA LEU A 399 -4.45 13.61 13.04
C LEU A 399 -4.03 15.10 12.95
N VAL A 400 -4.22 15.74 11.81
CA VAL A 400 -3.95 17.17 11.60
C VAL A 400 -4.86 18.05 12.48
N THR A 401 -6.14 17.72 12.58
CA THR A 401 -7.11 18.44 13.42
C THR A 401 -6.78 18.30 14.92
N LEU A 402 -6.32 17.15 15.36
CA LEU A 402 -5.93 16.92 16.75
C LEU A 402 -4.58 17.53 17.11
N PHE A 403 -3.62 17.52 16.18
CA PHE A 403 -2.39 18.31 16.37
C PHE A 403 -2.70 19.81 16.47
N ASN A 404 -3.70 20.30 15.72
CA ASN A 404 -4.25 21.65 15.90
C ASN A 404 -4.97 21.89 17.24
N GLN A 405 -5.19 20.88 18.07
CA GLN A 405 -5.81 21.04 19.39
C GLN A 405 -4.82 20.79 20.53
N MET A 406 -3.72 20.08 20.27
CA MET A 406 -2.80 19.57 21.31
C MET A 406 -1.34 19.95 21.09
N LEU A 407 -1.09 21.09 20.45
CA LEU A 407 0.26 21.59 20.19
C LEU A 407 1.07 21.92 21.45
N ASP A 408 0.42 22.01 22.61
CA ASP A 408 1.05 22.13 23.93
C ASP A 408 1.50 20.77 24.50
N ALA A 409 1.19 19.65 23.84
CA ALA A 409 1.69 18.35 24.25
C ALA A 409 3.22 18.28 24.04
N PRO A 410 3.99 17.76 25.01
CA PRO A 410 5.46 17.81 25.00
C PRO A 410 6.14 17.26 23.72
N ASN A 411 5.45 16.41 22.95
CA ASN A 411 5.99 15.69 21.80
C ASN A 411 5.29 15.99 20.46
N ALA A 412 4.35 16.94 20.39
CA ALA A 412 3.52 17.19 19.19
C ALA A 412 4.35 17.44 17.92
N LEU A 413 5.51 18.08 18.07
CA LEU A 413 6.42 18.43 17.00
C LEU A 413 7.13 17.22 16.38
N ASP A 414 7.57 16.27 17.21
CA ASP A 414 8.22 15.03 16.75
C ASP A 414 7.19 14.13 16.06
N MET A 415 5.98 14.03 16.63
CA MET A 415 4.89 13.25 16.06
C MET A 415 4.44 13.81 14.70
N THR A 416 4.37 15.14 14.57
CA THR A 416 4.08 15.80 13.29
C THR A 416 5.18 15.54 12.28
N HIS A 417 6.45 15.61 12.71
CA HIS A 417 7.59 15.29 11.85
C HIS A 417 7.47 13.86 11.29
N GLN A 418 7.20 12.88 12.14
CA GLN A 418 7.05 11.48 11.73
C GLN A 418 5.86 11.29 10.77
N ALA A 419 4.70 11.89 11.08
CA ALA A 419 3.52 11.80 10.22
C ALA A 419 3.76 12.44 8.84
N ALA A 420 4.38 13.63 8.80
CA ALA A 420 4.72 14.31 7.56
C ALA A 420 5.77 13.53 6.75
N LEU A 421 6.75 12.90 7.41
CA LEU A 421 7.78 12.08 6.75
C LEU A 421 7.14 10.88 6.05
N ARG A 422 6.20 10.22 6.73
CA ARG A 422 5.47 9.07 6.19
C ARG A 422 4.50 9.47 5.09
N ALA A 423 3.81 10.61 5.23
CA ALA A 423 2.98 11.16 4.16
C ALA A 423 3.79 11.44 2.89
N LEU A 424 5.02 11.97 3.00
CA LEU A 424 5.89 12.11 1.83
C LEU A 424 6.35 10.77 1.25
N ALA A 425 6.71 9.82 2.11
CA ALA A 425 7.13 8.50 1.67
C ALA A 425 6.02 7.74 0.90
N THR A 426 4.76 8.08 1.15
CA THR A 426 3.59 7.48 0.48
C THR A 426 2.97 8.40 -0.58
N ASN A 427 3.71 9.40 -1.07
CA ASN A 427 3.30 10.32 -2.14
C ASN A 427 2.08 11.21 -1.81
N HIS A 428 1.97 11.64 -0.54
CA HIS A 428 0.98 12.61 -0.05
C HIS A 428 1.66 13.90 0.46
N PRO A 429 2.26 14.70 -0.44
CA PRO A 429 3.00 15.89 -0.04
C PRO A 429 2.08 17.03 0.42
N ASP A 430 0.82 17.08 -0.04
CA ASP A 430 -0.23 18.02 0.39
C ASP A 430 -0.49 17.93 1.89
N LEU A 431 -0.61 16.70 2.37
CA LEU A 431 -0.80 16.34 3.76
C LEU A 431 0.39 16.76 4.63
N ALA A 432 1.61 16.45 4.19
CA ALA A 432 2.84 16.85 4.89
C ALA A 432 2.98 18.37 5.02
N VAL A 433 2.74 19.13 3.94
CA VAL A 433 2.80 20.60 3.95
C VAL A 433 1.76 21.20 4.89
N GLY A 434 0.51 20.72 4.84
CA GLY A 434 -0.57 21.20 5.69
C GLY A 434 -0.24 21.07 7.17
N ALA A 435 0.20 19.88 7.60
CA ALA A 435 0.55 19.58 8.98
C ALA A 435 1.71 20.46 9.50
N LEU A 436 2.81 20.55 8.73
CA LEU A 436 4.00 21.29 9.14
C LEU A 436 3.75 22.81 9.22
N ARG A 437 2.94 23.37 8.31
CA ARG A 437 2.57 24.80 8.34
C ARG A 437 1.76 25.16 9.57
N GLN A 438 0.82 24.31 9.96
CA GLN A 438 -0.02 24.54 11.12
C GLN A 438 0.77 24.48 12.43
N VAL A 439 1.65 23.49 12.57
CA VAL A 439 2.57 23.40 13.71
C VAL A 439 3.47 24.61 13.80
N ARG A 440 4.01 25.08 12.67
CA ARG A 440 4.79 26.32 12.61
C ARG A 440 4.02 27.54 13.12
N ALA A 441 2.76 27.69 12.69
CA ALA A 441 1.93 28.83 13.07
C ALA A 441 1.75 28.91 14.59
N LYS A 442 1.60 27.76 15.25
CA LYS A 442 1.46 27.69 16.72
C LYS A 442 2.77 27.79 17.48
N ALA A 443 3.86 27.27 16.94
CA ALA A 443 5.20 27.40 17.52
C ALA A 443 5.81 28.81 17.33
N GLY A 444 4.97 29.85 17.23
CA GLY A 444 5.41 31.25 17.05
C GLY A 444 6.20 31.48 15.76
N GLY A 445 5.91 30.72 14.70
CA GLY A 445 6.62 30.80 13.42
C GLY A 445 7.89 29.96 13.32
N LYS A 446 8.32 29.29 14.40
CA LYS A 446 9.57 28.51 14.43
C LYS A 446 9.29 27.02 14.20
N LEU A 447 10.09 26.38 13.36
CA LEU A 447 10.15 24.93 13.20
C LEU A 447 11.60 24.47 13.41
N PRO A 448 11.84 23.31 14.05
CA PRO A 448 13.16 22.71 14.09
C PRO A 448 13.68 22.42 12.69
N THR A 449 14.99 22.48 12.52
CA THR A 449 15.71 22.24 11.27
C THR A 449 15.20 21.02 10.51
N LYS A 450 15.02 19.88 11.20
CA LYS A 450 14.53 18.63 10.58
C LYS A 450 13.14 18.79 9.98
N SER A 451 12.22 19.44 10.68
CA SER A 451 10.83 19.63 10.22
C SER A 451 10.72 20.71 9.15
N ARG A 452 11.59 21.73 9.21
CA ARG A 452 11.69 22.76 8.18
C ARG A 452 12.29 22.20 6.89
N PHE A 453 13.32 21.37 7.00
CA PHE A 453 13.88 20.61 5.88
C PHE A 453 12.81 19.71 5.22
N LEU A 454 12.04 19.01 6.05
CA LEU A 454 10.93 18.17 5.58
C LEU A 454 9.84 18.98 4.86
N LEU A 455 9.47 20.16 5.38
CA LEU A 455 8.54 21.08 4.73
C LEU A 455 9.06 21.53 3.36
N GLY A 456 10.33 21.89 3.27
CA GLY A 456 10.99 22.26 2.01
C GLY A 456 10.92 21.15 0.96
N ASN A 457 11.23 19.91 1.35
CA ASN A 457 11.11 18.76 0.46
C ASN A 457 9.66 18.46 0.06
N ALA A 458 8.71 18.61 0.99
CA ALA A 458 7.29 18.44 0.68
C ALA A 458 6.80 19.46 -0.36
N LEU A 459 7.22 20.72 -0.23
CA LEU A 459 6.90 21.79 -1.19
C LEU A 459 7.59 21.56 -2.54
N LEU A 460 8.81 21.03 -2.55
CA LEU A 460 9.52 20.64 -3.77
C LEU A 460 8.72 19.59 -4.55
N VAL A 461 8.24 18.53 -3.88
CA VAL A 461 7.43 17.48 -4.53
C VAL A 461 6.11 18.04 -5.08
N GLN A 462 5.51 19.05 -4.44
CA GLN A 462 4.34 19.76 -4.99
C GLN A 462 4.64 20.69 -6.17
N GLY A 463 5.91 20.86 -6.56
CA GLY A 463 6.32 21.84 -7.55
C GLY A 463 6.24 23.30 -7.06
N LYS A 464 6.09 23.54 -5.75
CA LYS A 464 6.03 24.87 -5.13
C LYS A 464 7.43 25.40 -4.83
N PHE A 465 8.23 25.52 -5.89
CA PHE A 465 9.67 25.76 -5.79
C PHE A 465 10.06 27.05 -5.07
N THR A 466 9.30 28.13 -5.29
CA THR A 466 9.54 29.44 -4.67
C THR A 466 9.26 29.45 -3.18
N GLU A 467 8.37 28.58 -2.70
CA GLU A 467 8.11 28.38 -1.27
C GLU A 467 9.10 27.38 -0.65
N ALA A 468 9.54 26.37 -1.43
CA ALA A 468 10.45 25.33 -0.97
C ALA A 468 11.88 25.82 -0.74
N ALA A 469 12.43 26.62 -1.68
CA ALA A 469 13.80 27.11 -1.63
C ALA A 469 14.19 27.79 -0.30
N PRO A 470 13.45 28.78 0.24
CA PRO A 470 13.83 29.44 1.49
C PRO A 470 13.78 28.52 2.72
N GLU A 471 12.97 27.45 2.69
CA GLU A 471 12.95 26.46 3.78
C GLU A 471 14.21 25.58 3.76
N LEU A 472 14.66 25.19 2.58
CA LEU A 472 15.86 24.36 2.40
C LEU A 472 17.15 25.17 2.58
N GLU A 473 17.21 26.40 2.06
CA GLU A 473 18.35 27.30 2.19
C GLU A 473 18.70 27.57 3.66
N ALA A 474 17.68 27.75 4.49
CA ALA A 474 17.86 27.98 5.91
C ALA A 474 18.16 26.71 6.75
N THR A 475 18.18 25.52 6.14
CA THR A 475 18.35 24.25 6.88
C THR A 475 19.53 23.42 6.41
N VAL A 476 19.95 23.56 5.14
CA VAL A 476 20.94 22.69 4.51
C VAL A 476 22.32 22.71 5.19
N ASP A 477 22.72 23.86 5.74
CA ASP A 477 24.02 24.00 6.42
C ASP A 477 24.02 23.43 7.85
N GLU A 478 22.84 23.22 8.43
CA GLU A 478 22.66 22.63 9.76
C GLU A 478 22.51 21.10 9.69
N LEU A 479 22.39 20.53 8.49
CA LEU A 479 22.29 19.07 8.31
C LEU A 479 23.62 18.38 8.62
N PRO A 480 23.59 17.13 9.13
CA PRO A 480 24.81 16.34 9.28
C PRO A 480 25.58 16.24 7.97
N LYS A 481 26.88 16.55 8.01
CA LYS A 481 27.80 16.46 6.87
C LYS A 481 27.79 15.05 6.26
N GLY A 482 28.11 14.98 4.97
CA GLY A 482 28.01 13.74 4.18
C GLY A 482 26.62 13.61 3.56
N VAL A 483 26.06 12.40 3.53
CA VAL A 483 24.87 12.05 2.74
C VAL A 483 23.68 13.01 2.96
N LYS A 484 23.40 13.42 4.20
CA LYS A 484 22.24 14.29 4.50
C LYS A 484 22.41 15.71 3.99
N GLN A 485 23.59 16.31 4.19
CA GLN A 485 23.90 17.63 3.64
C GLN A 485 23.90 17.63 2.11
N THR A 486 24.50 16.61 1.50
CA THR A 486 24.47 16.38 0.05
C THR A 486 23.04 16.32 -0.48
N GLN A 487 22.16 15.55 0.17
CA GLN A 487 20.75 15.45 -0.21
C GLN A 487 20.04 16.80 -0.10
N GLY A 488 20.29 17.55 0.96
CA GLY A 488 19.68 18.87 1.11
C GLY A 488 20.12 19.87 0.06
N LEU A 489 21.38 19.83 -0.37
CA LEU A 489 21.90 20.65 -1.46
C LEU A 489 21.27 20.25 -2.81
N LEU A 490 21.08 18.95 -3.07
CA LEU A 490 20.37 18.49 -4.28
C LEU A 490 18.90 18.91 -4.31
N SER A 491 18.20 18.86 -3.18
CA SER A 491 16.82 19.34 -3.08
C SER A 491 16.74 20.86 -3.29
N LEU A 492 17.66 21.63 -2.70
CA LEU A 492 17.72 23.09 -2.88
C LEU A 492 18.05 23.46 -4.33
N LEU A 493 19.01 22.77 -4.94
CA LEU A 493 19.35 22.89 -6.36
C LEU A 493 18.09 22.70 -7.23
N SER A 494 17.36 21.61 -6.95
CA SER A 494 16.11 21.27 -7.65
C SER A 494 15.05 22.35 -7.50
N CYS A 495 14.96 22.97 -6.32
CA CYS A 495 14.07 24.11 -6.10
C CYS A 495 14.46 25.31 -6.96
N TYR A 496 15.73 25.71 -7.00
CA TYR A 496 16.14 26.84 -7.83
C TYR A 496 15.99 26.56 -9.32
N LEU A 497 16.24 25.33 -9.77
CA LEU A 497 15.97 24.91 -11.15
C LEU A 497 14.48 24.97 -11.48
N GLY A 498 13.61 24.44 -10.63
CA GLY A 498 12.17 24.54 -10.81
C GLY A 498 11.66 26.00 -10.79
N ALA A 499 12.28 26.85 -9.98
CA ALA A 499 11.99 28.29 -9.91
C ALA A 499 12.65 29.13 -11.02
N LYS A 500 13.37 28.50 -11.97
CA LYS A 500 14.09 29.16 -13.07
C LYS A 500 15.16 30.17 -12.61
N GLN A 501 15.76 29.94 -11.45
CA GLN A 501 16.84 30.74 -10.87
C GLN A 501 18.19 30.03 -11.08
N ASP A 502 18.64 29.97 -12.33
CA ASP A 502 19.80 29.15 -12.72
C ASP A 502 21.11 29.61 -12.04
N ASP A 503 21.29 30.92 -11.81
CA ASP A 503 22.47 31.45 -11.11
C ASP A 503 22.56 30.94 -9.67
N LYS A 504 21.41 30.89 -8.97
CA LYS A 504 21.35 30.32 -7.62
C LYS A 504 21.52 28.81 -7.64
N ALA A 505 20.95 28.12 -8.63
CA ALA A 505 21.17 26.70 -8.81
C ALA A 505 22.66 26.40 -9.00
N ARG A 506 23.39 27.19 -9.80
CA ARG A 506 24.84 27.05 -9.97
C ARG A 506 25.61 27.27 -8.68
N ALA A 507 25.28 28.32 -7.91
CA ALA A 507 25.90 28.53 -6.60
C ALA A 507 25.69 27.33 -5.65
N VAL A 508 24.52 26.69 -5.68
CA VAL A 508 24.26 25.47 -4.90
C VAL A 508 25.04 24.27 -5.44
N TYR A 509 25.21 24.15 -6.76
CA TYR A 509 26.08 23.14 -7.36
C TYR A 509 27.54 23.30 -6.91
N ASP A 510 28.05 24.52 -6.86
CA ASP A 510 29.42 24.80 -6.41
C ASP A 510 29.60 24.46 -4.92
N ARG A 511 28.59 24.77 -4.10
CA ARG A 511 28.54 24.33 -2.69
C ARG A 511 28.53 22.81 -2.59
N LEU A 512 27.72 22.13 -3.41
CA LEU A 512 27.68 20.67 -3.49
C LEU A 512 29.05 20.11 -3.88
N ALA A 513 29.73 20.66 -4.89
CA ALA A 513 31.08 20.24 -5.25
C ALA A 513 32.09 20.43 -4.11
N ALA A 514 31.99 21.53 -3.36
CA ALA A 514 32.85 21.81 -2.21
C ALA A 514 32.66 20.82 -1.04
N THR A 515 31.56 20.06 -0.97
CA THR A 515 31.40 18.97 0.01
C THR A 515 32.13 17.69 -0.39
N ASN A 516 32.88 17.69 -1.49
CA ASN A 516 33.54 16.52 -2.10
C ASN A 516 32.63 15.28 -2.22
N PRO A 517 31.41 15.41 -2.77
CA PRO A 517 30.56 14.27 -3.01
C PRO A 517 31.15 13.44 -4.16
N GLY A 518 30.79 12.16 -4.22
CA GLY A 518 31.24 11.27 -5.29
C GLY A 518 30.88 11.82 -6.69
N ALA A 519 31.65 11.41 -7.71
CA ALA A 519 31.46 11.87 -9.08
C ALA A 519 30.02 11.64 -9.60
N ASP A 520 29.38 10.53 -9.19
CA ASP A 520 28.00 10.20 -9.55
C ASP A 520 26.98 11.23 -9.04
N VAL A 521 27.20 11.80 -7.85
CA VAL A 521 26.29 12.79 -7.27
C VAL A 521 26.39 14.13 -8.01
N LEU A 522 27.61 14.51 -8.40
CA LEU A 522 27.82 15.70 -9.23
C LEU A 522 27.26 15.52 -10.64
N ALA A 523 27.35 14.30 -11.19
CA ALA A 523 26.70 13.94 -12.43
C ALA A 523 25.16 13.99 -12.31
N GLU A 524 24.60 13.51 -11.20
CA GLU A 524 23.15 13.62 -10.92
C GLU A 524 22.69 15.08 -10.89
N ALA A 525 23.44 15.96 -10.22
CA ALA A 525 23.13 17.38 -10.18
C ALA A 525 23.15 18.02 -11.58
N ARG A 526 24.14 17.67 -12.42
CA ARG A 526 24.17 18.11 -13.84
C ARG A 526 23.02 17.55 -14.65
N PHE A 527 22.62 16.31 -14.37
CA PHE A 527 21.50 15.66 -15.03
C PHE A 527 20.20 16.44 -14.75
N ARG A 528 20.01 16.93 -13.52
CA ARG A 528 18.90 17.81 -13.15
C ARG A 528 18.91 19.14 -13.90
N PHE A 529 20.08 19.76 -14.11
CA PHE A 529 20.20 20.94 -14.99
C PHE A 529 19.77 20.62 -16.42
N ALA A 530 20.25 19.50 -16.98
CA ALA A 530 19.94 19.10 -18.35
C ALA A 530 18.43 18.99 -18.57
N PHE A 531 17.72 18.28 -17.69
CA PHE A 531 16.26 18.14 -17.76
C PHE A 531 15.53 19.46 -17.59
N ALA A 532 15.95 20.31 -16.64
CA ALA A 532 15.36 21.63 -16.46
C ALA A 532 15.50 22.50 -17.72
N TYR A 533 16.61 22.37 -18.46
CA TYR A 533 16.78 23.06 -19.75
C TYR A 533 15.91 22.46 -20.85
N LEU A 534 15.77 21.13 -20.91
CA LEU A 534 14.87 20.48 -21.88
C LEU A 534 13.41 20.90 -21.71
N GLU A 535 12.90 20.95 -20.48
CA GLU A 535 11.53 21.38 -20.22
C GLU A 535 11.26 22.83 -20.66
N ARG A 536 12.32 23.66 -20.66
CA ARG A 536 12.27 25.05 -21.13
C ARG A 536 12.54 25.18 -22.64
N GLY A 537 12.86 24.09 -23.32
CA GLY A 537 13.20 24.06 -24.75
C GLY A 537 14.64 24.46 -25.08
N ASP A 538 15.50 24.66 -24.09
CA ASP A 538 16.91 25.05 -24.28
C ASP A 538 17.78 23.80 -24.52
N LYS A 539 17.58 23.18 -25.70
CA LYS A 539 18.29 21.95 -26.10
C LYS A 539 19.81 22.11 -26.06
N GLY A 540 20.33 23.30 -26.39
CA GLY A 540 21.78 23.57 -26.43
C GLY A 540 22.43 23.48 -25.04
N LYS A 541 21.80 24.08 -24.02
CA LYS A 541 22.29 23.94 -22.64
C LYS A 541 22.11 22.53 -22.10
N ALA A 542 21.02 21.86 -22.44
CA ALA A 542 20.82 20.46 -22.05
C ALA A 542 21.91 19.53 -22.63
N GLU A 543 22.23 19.68 -23.91
CA GLU A 543 23.31 18.95 -24.58
C GLU A 543 24.66 19.20 -23.89
N ALA A 544 24.96 20.44 -23.51
CA ALA A 544 26.20 20.78 -22.81
C ALA A 544 26.32 20.04 -21.46
N GLU A 545 25.23 19.94 -20.70
CA GLU A 545 25.21 19.19 -19.43
C GLU A 545 25.36 17.68 -19.63
N PHE A 546 24.65 17.09 -20.59
CA PHE A 546 24.81 15.65 -20.87
C PHE A 546 26.24 15.31 -21.29
N LYS A 547 26.87 16.12 -22.14
CA LYS A 547 28.28 15.94 -22.51
C LYS A 547 29.22 16.04 -21.30
N ALA A 548 28.94 16.97 -20.37
CA ALA A 548 29.72 17.11 -19.14
C ALA A 548 29.59 15.86 -18.25
N ILE A 549 28.40 15.26 -18.17
CA ILE A 549 28.16 14.01 -17.42
C ILE A 549 28.99 12.86 -18.02
N LEU A 550 28.95 12.66 -19.34
CA LEU A 550 29.69 11.59 -20.01
C LEU A 550 31.21 11.70 -19.82
N LYS A 551 31.73 12.93 -19.68
CA LYS A 551 33.14 13.18 -19.37
C LYS A 551 33.46 12.92 -17.89
N GLN A 552 32.55 13.27 -17.00
CA GLN A 552 32.74 13.20 -15.56
C GLN A 552 32.60 11.78 -15.01
N VAL A 553 31.67 11.00 -15.56
CA VAL A 553 31.38 9.62 -15.15
C VAL A 553 31.43 8.77 -16.43
N PRO A 554 32.48 7.94 -16.63
CA PRO A 554 32.69 7.23 -17.90
C PRO A 554 31.87 5.94 -18.04
N SER A 555 31.20 5.46 -16.98
CA SER A 555 30.34 4.28 -17.00
C SER A 555 29.34 4.32 -15.85
N GLY A 556 28.25 3.55 -15.94
CA GLY A 556 27.20 3.46 -14.91
C GLY A 556 25.86 4.02 -15.37
N HIS A 557 24.83 3.91 -14.52
CA HIS A 557 23.45 4.23 -14.88
C HIS A 557 23.28 5.67 -15.38
N ILE A 558 23.84 6.65 -14.66
CA ILE A 558 23.73 8.07 -15.04
C ILE A 558 24.49 8.36 -16.36
N HIS A 559 25.58 7.63 -16.63
CA HIS A 559 26.29 7.73 -17.91
C HIS A 559 25.42 7.24 -19.07
N GLU A 560 24.88 6.03 -18.98
CA GLU A 560 24.04 5.44 -20.03
C GLU A 560 22.79 6.29 -20.28
N GLU A 561 22.15 6.78 -19.21
CA GLU A 561 20.99 7.63 -19.36
C GLU A 561 21.34 8.97 -20.04
N ALA A 562 22.43 9.63 -19.65
CA ALA A 562 22.87 10.86 -20.29
C ALA A 562 23.21 10.65 -21.78
N LYS A 563 23.79 9.49 -22.13
CA LYS A 563 24.08 9.10 -23.50
C LYS A 563 22.79 8.92 -24.31
N ASN A 564 21.82 8.18 -23.78
CA ASN A 564 20.52 7.96 -24.42
C ASN A 564 19.79 9.28 -24.69
N GLN A 565 19.76 10.19 -23.69
CA GLN A 565 19.12 11.50 -23.85
C GLN A 565 19.85 12.37 -24.89
N LEU A 566 21.18 12.31 -24.94
CA LEU A 566 21.97 13.02 -25.95
C LEU A 566 21.72 12.48 -27.36
N GLU A 567 21.54 11.17 -27.54
CA GLU A 567 21.16 10.55 -28.82
C GLU A 567 19.75 10.97 -29.24
N ALA A 568 18.79 10.96 -28.30
CA ALA A 568 17.41 11.39 -28.56
C ALA A 568 17.32 12.87 -28.98
N LEU A 569 18.21 13.74 -28.49
CA LEU A 569 18.27 15.14 -28.89
C LEU A 569 18.77 15.34 -30.33
N LYS A 570 19.56 14.41 -30.86
CA LYS A 570 20.07 14.44 -32.24
C LYS A 570 19.08 13.87 -33.25
N ALA A 571 18.19 12.98 -32.80
CA ALA A 571 17.19 12.32 -33.65
C ALA A 571 15.95 13.19 -33.96
N LYS A 572 15.85 14.41 -33.42
CA LYS A 572 14.75 15.37 -33.60
C LYS A 572 15.25 16.77 -33.91
#